data_AF-A0A1C6LI14-F1
#
_entry.id   AF-A0A1C6LI14-F1
#
_cell.length_a   1.000
_cell.length_b   1.000
_cell.length_c   1.000
_cell.angle_alpha   90.00
_cell.angle_beta   90.00
_cell.angle_gamma   90.00
#
_symmetry.space_group_name_H-M   'P 1'
#
loop_
_entity.id
_entity.type
_entity.pdbx_description
1 polymer ?
#
loop_
_entity_poly.entity_id
_entity_poly.type
_entity_poly.pdbx_seq_one_letter_code
_entity_poly.pdbx_strand_id
1 'polypeptide(L)'
;MRERGTAQTSPRTGHGTERGAQGASRPVRHGRLTRAGRLAVRSALGFPLALAAVPMALLGSSERAASAQRTVLRRWGPGELPAPRGGTGAARTLRHSAAVALPSAACFGLVALSAVVVFSGYLYGFRPDASYGAFGHPFTPDHAFDRAWGGPTLAGAWAVHALAAFGIQLVCLLAAGFLTRLQDRASERLLGRREDSGTGSAH
;
A
#
# COMPACT_ATOMS: atom_id res chain seq x y z
N MET A 1 30.32 -56.91 31.70
CA MET A 1 30.23 -57.75 30.49
C MET A 1 28.83 -57.55 29.92
N ARG A 2 28.66 -56.65 28.94
CA ARG A 2 27.37 -56.35 28.31
C ARG A 2 27.63 -56.16 26.83
N GLU A 3 26.88 -56.90 26.03
CA GLU A 3 27.15 -57.19 24.64
C GLU A 3 26.95 -55.99 23.72
N ARG A 4 27.88 -55.86 22.78
CA ARG A 4 27.83 -54.98 21.61
C ARG A 4 26.81 -55.56 20.63
N GLY A 5 25.66 -54.90 20.51
CA GLY A 5 24.71 -55.13 19.42
C GLY A 5 25.03 -54.24 18.22
N THR A 6 25.78 -54.78 17.26
CA THR A 6 26.00 -54.22 15.92
C THR A 6 24.78 -54.51 15.04
N ALA A 7 24.06 -53.47 14.63
CA ALA A 7 23.08 -53.55 13.54
C ALA A 7 23.37 -52.39 12.57
N GLN A 8 24.13 -52.67 11.51
CA GLN A 8 23.61 -53.03 10.19
C GLN A 8 23.25 -51.77 9.38
N THR A 9 24.31 -51.20 8.81
CA THR A 9 24.29 -50.23 7.71
C THR A 9 23.64 -50.83 6.46
N SER A 10 22.49 -50.28 6.07
CA SER A 10 21.92 -50.50 4.73
C SER A 10 22.40 -49.39 3.78
N PRO A 11 22.98 -49.73 2.61
CA PRO A 11 23.32 -48.76 1.58
C PRO A 11 22.07 -48.42 0.78
N ARG A 12 21.48 -47.24 1.00
CA ARG A 12 20.39 -46.73 0.17
C ARG A 12 20.96 -45.92 -0.99
N THR A 13 21.44 -46.62 -2.00
CA THR A 13 21.69 -46.09 -3.36
C THR A 13 20.39 -46.05 -4.15
N GLY A 14 19.94 -44.83 -4.46
CA GLY A 14 18.88 -44.55 -5.43
C GLY A 14 18.95 -43.05 -5.76
N HIS A 15 19.87 -42.62 -6.63
CA HIS A 15 19.61 -42.43 -8.06
C HIS A 15 18.33 -41.63 -8.36
N GLY A 16 18.50 -40.30 -8.41
CA GLY A 16 18.28 -39.57 -9.66
C GLY A 16 16.84 -39.20 -10.02
N THR A 17 16.36 -38.08 -9.47
CA THR A 17 15.41 -37.18 -10.16
C THR A 17 15.68 -35.72 -9.78
N GLU A 18 16.91 -35.24 -10.02
CA GLU A 18 17.26 -33.81 -10.01
C GLU A 18 16.82 -33.06 -11.29
N ARG A 19 15.93 -33.62 -12.10
CA ARG A 19 15.47 -32.98 -13.34
C ARG A 19 14.08 -32.38 -13.18
N GLY A 20 14.04 -31.05 -13.24
CA GLY A 20 13.02 -30.39 -14.06
C GLY A 20 11.84 -29.79 -13.33
N ALA A 21 12.03 -29.23 -12.14
CA ALA A 21 11.11 -28.22 -11.61
C ALA A 21 11.84 -26.92 -11.25
N GLN A 22 12.84 -26.55 -12.06
CA GLN A 22 12.99 -25.14 -12.42
C GLN A 22 11.76 -24.76 -13.25
N GLY A 23 10.60 -24.73 -12.59
CA GLY A 23 9.42 -24.10 -13.11
C GLY A 23 9.82 -22.66 -13.32
N ALA A 24 10.20 -22.34 -14.55
CA ALA A 24 10.41 -20.98 -15.02
C ALA A 24 9.20 -20.21 -14.54
N SER A 25 9.39 -19.47 -13.46
CA SER A 25 8.38 -18.64 -12.82
C SER A 25 8.05 -17.62 -13.89
N ARG A 26 7.02 -17.94 -14.68
CA ARG A 26 6.53 -17.09 -15.77
C ARG A 26 6.43 -15.71 -15.16
N PRO A 27 7.20 -14.72 -15.65
CA PRO A 27 7.17 -13.38 -15.09
C PRO A 27 5.72 -12.94 -15.21
N VAL A 28 5.04 -12.90 -14.07
CA VAL A 28 3.65 -12.47 -14.00
C VAL A 28 3.67 -11.09 -14.61
N ARG A 29 3.06 -10.93 -15.79
CA ARG A 29 2.93 -9.64 -16.47
C ARG A 29 2.10 -8.75 -15.56
N HIS A 30 2.77 -8.06 -14.64
CA HIS A 30 2.15 -7.01 -13.86
C HIS A 30 1.78 -5.95 -14.89
N GLY A 31 0.47 -5.73 -15.08
CA GLY A 31 -0.01 -4.64 -15.93
C GLY A 31 0.75 -3.36 -15.61
N ARG A 32 0.97 -2.51 -16.62
CA ARG A 32 1.74 -1.25 -16.50
C ARG A 32 0.97 -0.21 -15.69
N LEU A 33 0.52 -0.55 -14.49
CA LEU A 33 0.10 0.44 -13.51
C LEU A 33 1.32 1.27 -13.14
N THR A 34 1.16 2.59 -13.29
CA THR A 34 2.19 3.55 -12.89
C THR A 34 2.48 3.40 -11.40
N ARG A 35 3.66 3.85 -10.97
CA ARG A 35 4.04 3.86 -9.55
C ARG A 35 2.99 4.59 -8.68
N ALA A 36 2.41 5.67 -9.21
CA ALA A 36 1.34 6.43 -8.55
C ALA A 36 0.06 5.60 -8.41
N GLY A 37 -0.36 4.86 -9.44
CA GLY A 37 -1.54 3.99 -9.38
C GLY A 37 -1.39 2.90 -8.32
N ARG A 38 -0.22 2.27 -8.22
CA ARG A 38 0.07 1.28 -7.18
C ARG A 38 0.02 1.88 -5.76
N LEU A 39 0.59 3.09 -5.60
CA LEU A 39 0.55 3.81 -4.33
C LEU A 39 -0.89 4.13 -3.92
N ALA A 40 -1.72 4.62 -4.85
CA ALA A 40 -3.12 4.95 -4.59
C ALA A 40 -3.93 3.72 -4.16
N VAL A 41 -3.80 2.60 -4.88
CA VAL A 41 -4.47 1.33 -4.52
C VAL A 41 -4.03 0.85 -3.15
N ARG A 42 -2.73 0.90 -2.85
CA ARG A 42 -2.18 0.51 -1.55
C ARG A 42 -2.73 1.39 -0.42
N SER A 43 -2.74 2.71 -0.62
CA SER A 43 -3.28 3.67 0.37
C SER A 43 -4.77 3.48 0.61
N ALA A 44 -5.55 3.22 -0.45
CA ALA A 44 -6.99 2.98 -0.35
C ALA A 44 -7.32 1.67 0.40
N LEU A 45 -6.52 0.61 0.19
CA LEU A 45 -6.73 -0.69 0.83
C LEU A 45 -6.13 -0.78 2.24
N GLY A 46 -5.10 0.01 2.55
CA GLY A 46 -4.35 -0.09 3.80
C GLY A 46 -5.19 0.15 5.05
N PHE A 47 -6.08 1.14 5.02
CA PHE A 47 -6.96 1.45 6.17
C PHE A 47 -8.06 0.41 6.41
N PRO A 48 -8.87 0.00 5.40
CA PRO A 48 -9.83 -1.09 5.57
C PRO A 48 -9.18 -2.38 6.06
N LEU A 49 -7.99 -2.73 5.57
CA LEU A 49 -7.27 -3.92 6.03
C LEU A 49 -6.78 -3.80 7.47
N ALA A 50 -6.31 -2.61 7.89
CA ALA A 50 -5.92 -2.37 9.27
C ALA A 50 -7.12 -2.46 10.22
N LEU A 51 -8.26 -1.88 9.84
CA LEU A 51 -9.51 -1.98 10.59
C LEU A 51 -9.99 -3.42 10.71
N ALA A 52 -10.02 -4.18 9.61
CA ALA A 52 -10.46 -5.56 9.59
C ALA A 52 -9.52 -6.51 10.37
N ALA A 53 -8.23 -6.18 10.46
CA ALA A 53 -7.25 -6.97 11.19
C ALA A 53 -7.46 -6.94 12.72
N VAL A 54 -8.03 -5.87 13.27
CA VAL A 54 -8.30 -5.74 14.71
C VAL A 54 -9.27 -6.81 15.22
N PRO A 55 -10.52 -6.92 14.70
CA PRO A 55 -11.44 -7.96 15.15
C PRO A 55 -10.93 -9.36 14.80
N MET A 56 -10.27 -9.56 13.65
CA MET A 56 -9.69 -10.86 13.31
C MET A 56 -8.61 -11.30 14.30
N ALA A 57 -7.78 -10.38 14.80
CA ALA A 57 -6.79 -10.67 15.81
C ALA A 57 -7.43 -11.03 17.16
N LEU A 58 -8.49 -10.31 17.56
CA LEU A 58 -9.24 -10.59 18.78
C LEU A 58 -9.95 -11.96 18.75
N LEU A 59 -10.38 -12.40 17.57
CA LEU A 59 -11.01 -13.72 17.32
C LEU A 59 -9.99 -14.86 17.12
N GLY A 60 -8.69 -14.65 17.42
CA GLY A 60 -7.65 -15.66 17.26
C GLY A 60 -7.25 -15.98 15.81
N SER A 61 -7.79 -15.25 14.83
CA SER A 61 -7.49 -15.40 13.39
C SER A 61 -6.32 -14.51 12.93
N SER A 62 -5.33 -14.29 13.81
CA SER A 62 -4.20 -13.38 13.56
C SER A 62 -3.34 -13.81 12.35
N GLU A 63 -3.19 -15.11 12.10
CA GLU A 63 -2.45 -15.64 10.95
C GLU A 63 -3.15 -15.33 9.62
N ARG A 64 -4.50 -15.43 9.58
CA ARG A 64 -5.29 -15.09 8.39
C ARG A 64 -5.21 -13.60 8.09
N ALA A 65 -5.31 -12.76 9.12
CA ALA A 65 -5.15 -11.31 8.97
C ALA A 65 -3.76 -10.94 8.44
N ALA A 66 -2.70 -11.54 9.00
CA ALA A 66 -1.32 -11.31 8.54
C ALA A 66 -1.10 -11.82 7.11
N SER A 67 -1.69 -12.96 6.73
CA SER A 67 -1.63 -13.50 5.37
C SER A 67 -2.33 -12.59 4.36
N ALA A 68 -3.51 -12.06 4.70
CA ALA A 68 -4.24 -11.11 3.87
C ALA A 68 -3.44 -9.82 3.65
N GLN A 69 -2.91 -9.22 4.73
CA GLN A 69 -2.05 -8.03 4.65
C GLN A 69 -0.81 -8.27 3.78
N ARG A 70 -0.12 -9.40 3.94
CA ARG A 70 1.03 -9.78 3.12
C ARG A 70 0.66 -9.99 1.66
N THR A 71 -0.50 -10.57 1.37
CA THR A 71 -0.95 -10.78 0.00
C THR A 71 -1.16 -9.45 -0.72
N VAL A 72 -1.79 -8.48 -0.05
CA VAL A 72 -1.95 -7.11 -0.59
C VAL A 72 -0.60 -6.42 -0.76
N LEU A 73 0.28 -6.50 0.24
CA LEU A 73 1.61 -5.91 0.16
C LEU A 73 2.48 -6.56 -0.93
N ARG A 74 2.38 -7.87 -1.16
CA ARG A 74 3.11 -8.54 -2.26
C ARG A 74 2.58 -8.13 -3.63
N ARG A 75 1.27 -7.94 -3.75
CA ARG A 75 0.63 -7.58 -5.02
C ARG A 75 0.86 -6.11 -5.40
N TRP A 76 0.90 -5.22 -4.41
CA TRP A 76 0.89 -3.77 -4.64
C TRP A 76 2.09 -3.02 -4.07
N GLY A 77 2.94 -3.70 -3.30
CA GLY A 77 4.16 -3.15 -2.74
C GLY A 77 5.33 -3.14 -3.74
N PRO A 78 6.35 -2.30 -3.50
CA PRO A 78 7.48 -2.14 -4.41
C PRO A 78 8.54 -3.24 -4.29
N GLY A 79 8.43 -4.19 -3.36
CA GLY A 79 9.51 -5.13 -3.04
C GLY A 79 9.03 -6.50 -2.58
N GLU A 80 9.97 -7.44 -2.62
CA GLU A 80 9.77 -8.78 -2.08
C GLU A 80 9.68 -8.71 -0.54
N LEU A 81 8.55 -9.16 0.00
CA LEU A 81 8.40 -9.27 1.44
C LEU A 81 9.21 -10.47 1.96
N PRO A 82 10.07 -10.28 2.98
CA PRO A 82 10.80 -11.38 3.62
C PRO A 82 9.86 -12.51 4.03
N ALA A 83 10.34 -13.75 3.93
CA ALA A 83 9.58 -14.90 4.43
C ALA A 83 9.31 -14.75 5.93
N PRO A 84 8.11 -15.13 6.42
CA PRO A 84 7.82 -15.17 7.84
C PRO A 84 8.88 -16.00 8.58
N ARG A 85 9.43 -15.43 9.66
CA ARG A 85 10.31 -16.15 10.59
C ARG A 85 9.56 -16.27 11.92
N GLY A 86 8.96 -17.44 12.17
CA GLY A 86 8.24 -17.75 13.40
C GLY A 86 6.76 -17.39 13.42
N GLY A 87 6.07 -17.86 14.47
CA GLY A 87 4.65 -17.56 14.71
C GLY A 87 4.43 -16.09 15.10
N THR A 88 3.40 -15.46 14.53
CA THR A 88 3.01 -14.09 14.88
C THR A 88 2.13 -14.10 16.13
N GLY A 89 2.72 -13.89 17.31
CA GLY A 89 1.96 -13.74 18.55
C GLY A 89 0.95 -12.59 18.48
N ALA A 90 -0.23 -12.76 19.06
CA ALA A 90 -1.34 -11.79 19.00
C ALA A 90 -0.94 -10.37 19.44
N ALA A 91 -0.14 -10.24 20.49
CA ALA A 91 0.37 -8.95 20.97
C ALA A 91 1.23 -8.21 19.92
N ARG A 92 2.04 -8.94 19.16
CA ARG A 92 2.85 -8.37 18.08
C ARG A 92 1.97 -7.84 16.95
N THR A 93 0.93 -8.60 16.58
CA THR A 93 -0.05 -8.21 15.57
C THR A 93 -0.83 -6.97 16.00
N LEU A 94 -1.32 -6.92 17.24
CA LEU A 94 -2.03 -5.75 17.78
C LEU A 94 -1.16 -4.50 17.81
N ARG A 95 0.09 -4.61 18.30
CA ARG A 95 1.05 -3.50 18.31
C ARG A 95 1.36 -3.00 16.89
N HIS A 96 1.54 -3.91 15.95
CA HIS A 96 1.78 -3.55 14.55
C HIS A 96 0.57 -2.84 13.96
N SER A 97 -0.63 -3.40 14.11
CA SER A 97 -1.89 -2.80 13.65
C SER A 97 -2.11 -1.41 14.22
N ALA A 98 -1.89 -1.21 15.52
CA ALA A 98 -2.00 0.10 16.15
C ALA A 98 -0.97 1.10 15.59
N ALA A 99 0.29 0.66 15.40
CA ALA A 99 1.34 1.51 14.86
C ALA A 99 1.10 1.93 13.40
N VAL A 100 0.45 1.08 12.59
CA VAL A 100 0.17 1.39 11.18
C VAL A 100 -1.22 2.00 10.94
N ALA A 101 -2.13 1.94 11.91
CA ALA A 101 -3.50 2.43 11.78
C ALA A 101 -3.56 3.93 11.47
N LEU A 102 -2.88 4.76 12.27
CA LEU A 102 -2.84 6.22 12.07
C LEU A 102 -2.28 6.63 10.70
N PRO A 103 -1.09 6.18 10.27
CA PRO A 103 -0.58 6.53 8.94
C PRO A 103 -1.45 5.95 7.80
N SER A 104 -2.10 4.80 7.99
CA SER A 104 -3.04 4.25 7.01
C SER A 104 -4.30 5.13 6.88
N ALA A 105 -4.87 5.58 8.00
CA ALA A 105 -6.02 6.48 8.00
C ALA A 105 -5.68 7.82 7.32
N ALA A 106 -4.49 8.37 7.61
CA ALA A 106 -4.00 9.58 6.95
C ALA A 106 -3.85 9.38 5.42
N CYS A 107 -3.24 8.27 4.98
CA CYS A 107 -3.15 7.93 3.56
C CYS A 107 -4.52 7.79 2.90
N PHE A 108 -5.49 7.17 3.58
CA PHE A 108 -6.85 7.06 3.09
C PHE A 108 -7.51 8.44 2.92
N GLY A 109 -7.36 9.31 3.91
CA GLY A 109 -7.82 10.70 3.84
C GLY A 109 -7.19 11.48 2.68
N LEU A 110 -5.89 11.31 2.42
CA LEU A 110 -5.21 11.94 1.29
C LEU A 110 -5.72 11.46 -0.07
N VAL A 111 -6.05 10.17 -0.20
CA VAL A 111 -6.67 9.62 -1.42
C VAL A 111 -8.07 10.18 -1.62
N ALA A 112 -8.90 10.22 -0.56
CA ALA A 112 -10.23 10.80 -0.62
C ALA A 112 -10.18 12.30 -0.98
N LEU A 113 -9.28 13.05 -0.34
CA LEU A 113 -9.03 14.46 -0.66
C LEU A 113 -8.59 14.63 -2.12
N SER A 114 -7.70 13.78 -2.62
CA SER A 114 -7.28 13.82 -4.02
C SER A 114 -8.44 13.59 -4.99
N ALA A 115 -9.37 12.67 -4.67
CA ALA A 115 -10.57 12.45 -5.46
C ALA A 115 -11.50 13.67 -5.47
N VAL A 116 -11.71 14.30 -4.30
CA VAL A 116 -12.48 15.56 -4.19
C VAL A 116 -11.82 16.67 -5.00
N VAL A 117 -10.50 16.81 -4.91
CA VAL A 117 -9.74 17.83 -5.65
C VAL A 117 -9.82 17.62 -7.17
N VAL A 118 -9.80 16.38 -7.63
CA VAL A 118 -10.01 16.07 -9.06
C VAL A 118 -11.39 16.53 -9.52
N PHE A 119 -12.42 16.24 -8.73
CA PHE A 119 -13.79 16.62 -9.04
C PHE A 119 -14.01 18.14 -8.97
N SER A 120 -13.55 18.78 -7.90
CA SER A 120 -13.77 20.22 -7.68
C SER A 120 -12.84 21.11 -8.51
N GLY A 121 -11.67 20.60 -8.91
CA GLY A 121 -10.65 21.35 -9.63
C GLY A 121 -10.66 21.09 -11.13
N TYR A 122 -10.23 19.90 -11.56
CA TYR A 122 -10.12 19.60 -13.00
C TYR A 122 -11.48 19.52 -13.68
N LEU A 123 -12.50 18.99 -12.99
CA LEU A 123 -13.86 18.89 -13.52
C LEU A 123 -14.71 20.14 -13.23
N TYR A 124 -14.10 21.23 -12.74
CA TYR A 124 -14.81 22.49 -12.48
C TYR A 124 -15.62 22.96 -13.70
N GLY A 125 -15.05 22.90 -14.90
CA GLY A 125 -15.73 23.33 -16.12
C GLY A 125 -16.88 22.43 -16.57
N PHE A 126 -17.02 21.23 -16.00
CA PHE A 126 -18.16 20.32 -16.27
C PHE A 126 -19.25 20.41 -15.22
N ARG A 127 -19.03 21.17 -14.14
CA ARG A 127 -20.03 21.33 -13.10
C ARG A 127 -21.25 22.05 -13.68
N PRO A 128 -22.48 21.53 -13.49
CA PRO A 128 -23.68 22.11 -14.06
C PRO A 128 -23.85 23.60 -13.72
N ASP A 129 -23.50 23.99 -12.49
CA ASP A 129 -23.57 25.37 -12.01
C ASP A 129 -22.61 26.33 -12.73
N ALA A 130 -21.46 25.84 -13.22
CA ALA A 130 -20.48 26.65 -13.94
C ALA A 130 -20.67 26.59 -15.47
N SER A 131 -21.25 25.50 -16.01
CA SER A 131 -21.22 25.21 -17.44
C SER A 131 -22.47 25.63 -18.21
N TYR A 132 -23.66 25.69 -17.60
CA TYR A 132 -24.90 25.93 -18.34
C TYR A 132 -24.95 27.26 -19.12
N GLY A 133 -24.25 28.31 -18.67
CA GLY A 133 -24.17 29.59 -19.37
C GLY A 133 -22.96 29.70 -20.31
N ALA A 134 -21.77 29.34 -19.83
CA ALA A 134 -20.51 29.72 -20.45
C ALA A 134 -19.84 28.65 -21.33
N PHE A 135 -20.38 27.43 -21.42
CA PHE A 135 -19.74 26.35 -22.17
C PHE A 135 -19.61 26.65 -23.68
N GLY A 136 -20.53 27.44 -24.24
CA GLY A 136 -20.50 27.87 -25.64
C GLY A 136 -19.51 29.02 -25.93
N HIS A 137 -19.00 29.69 -24.91
CA HIS A 137 -18.14 30.86 -25.04
C HIS A 137 -17.15 30.96 -23.87
N PRO A 138 -16.24 29.96 -23.70
CA PRO A 138 -15.43 29.81 -22.50
C PRO A 138 -14.41 30.95 -22.28
N PHE A 139 -14.11 31.73 -23.33
CA PHE A 139 -13.18 32.86 -23.29
C PHE A 139 -13.89 34.21 -23.22
N THR A 140 -15.23 34.23 -23.25
CA THR A 140 -16.00 35.47 -23.15
C THR A 140 -16.28 35.80 -21.68
N PRO A 141 -16.15 37.07 -21.26
CA PRO A 141 -16.57 37.49 -19.94
C PRO A 141 -18.05 37.17 -19.68
N ASP A 142 -18.35 36.57 -18.53
CA ASP A 142 -19.70 36.27 -18.06
C ASP A 142 -19.83 36.71 -16.60
N HIS A 143 -20.92 37.41 -16.29
CA HIS A 143 -21.22 37.94 -14.96
C HIS A 143 -21.26 36.87 -13.87
N ALA A 144 -21.52 35.60 -14.22
CA ALA A 144 -21.44 34.47 -13.30
C ALA A 144 -20.02 34.30 -12.70
N PHE A 145 -18.97 34.78 -13.37
CA PHE A 145 -17.58 34.69 -12.94
C PHE A 145 -16.99 36.01 -12.45
N ASP A 146 -17.78 37.06 -12.24
CA ASP A 146 -17.29 38.37 -11.78
C ASP A 146 -16.54 38.28 -10.43
N ARG A 147 -16.84 37.24 -9.63
CA ARG A 147 -16.15 36.95 -8.35
C ARG A 147 -15.26 35.72 -8.40
N ALA A 148 -15.09 35.10 -9.56
CA ALA A 148 -14.28 33.89 -9.71
C ALA A 148 -12.79 34.24 -9.66
N TRP A 149 -12.01 33.36 -9.04
CA TRP A 149 -10.55 33.41 -9.12
C TRP A 149 -10.13 32.96 -10.52
N GLY A 150 -9.35 33.78 -11.24
CA GLY A 150 -8.99 33.51 -12.63
C GLY A 150 -9.65 34.42 -13.66
N GLY A 151 -10.47 35.38 -13.21
CA GLY A 151 -11.09 36.40 -14.05
C GLY A 151 -12.50 36.04 -14.51
N PRO A 152 -13.15 36.91 -15.29
CA PRO A 152 -14.57 36.79 -15.62
C PRO A 152 -14.86 35.73 -16.70
N THR A 153 -13.89 34.91 -17.07
CA THR A 153 -14.05 33.88 -18.12
C THR A 153 -14.06 32.49 -17.50
N LEU A 154 -14.85 31.58 -18.05
CA LEU A 154 -14.87 30.18 -17.62
C LEU A 154 -13.48 29.53 -17.76
N ALA A 155 -12.76 29.80 -18.85
CA ALA A 155 -11.43 29.27 -19.10
C ALA A 155 -10.41 29.74 -18.04
N GLY A 156 -10.44 31.03 -17.69
CA GLY A 156 -9.58 31.59 -16.65
C GLY A 156 -9.89 31.01 -15.27
N ALA A 157 -11.17 30.94 -14.91
CA ALA A 157 -11.62 30.34 -13.66
C ALA A 157 -11.21 28.86 -13.56
N TRP A 158 -11.45 28.08 -14.62
CA TRP A 158 -11.04 26.68 -14.69
C TRP A 158 -9.53 26.50 -14.57
N ALA A 159 -8.72 27.32 -15.26
CA ALA A 159 -7.27 27.22 -15.22
C ALA A 159 -6.71 27.41 -13.80
N VAL A 160 -7.21 28.39 -13.05
CA VAL A 160 -6.80 28.61 -11.65
C VAL A 160 -7.18 27.43 -10.76
N HIS A 161 -8.39 26.89 -10.91
CA HIS A 161 -8.83 25.72 -10.14
C HIS A 161 -8.03 24.46 -10.48
N ALA A 162 -7.71 24.24 -11.76
CA ALA A 162 -6.88 23.14 -12.22
C ALA A 162 -5.45 23.25 -11.66
N LEU A 163 -4.87 24.46 -11.64
CA LEU A 163 -3.55 24.69 -11.07
C LEU A 163 -3.51 24.48 -9.55
N ALA A 164 -4.51 25.00 -8.83
CA ALA A 164 -4.65 24.77 -7.40
C ALA A 164 -4.82 23.26 -7.09
N ALA A 165 -5.65 22.56 -7.87
CA ALA A 165 -5.85 21.13 -7.75
C ALA A 165 -4.58 20.33 -7.98
N PHE A 166 -3.79 20.71 -9.00
CA PHE A 166 -2.49 20.12 -9.25
C PHE A 166 -1.54 20.28 -8.05
N GLY A 167 -1.45 21.48 -7.49
CA GLY A 167 -0.62 21.76 -6.31
C GLY A 167 -1.02 20.90 -5.10
N ILE A 168 -2.31 20.84 -4.77
CA ILE A 168 -2.82 20.02 -3.66
C ILE A 168 -2.53 18.54 -3.91
N GLN A 169 -2.75 18.06 -5.14
CA GLN A 169 -2.56 16.65 -5.46
C GLN A 169 -1.09 16.23 -5.43
N LEU A 170 -0.18 17.12 -5.84
CA LEU A 170 1.26 16.90 -5.68
C LEU A 170 1.63 16.73 -4.19
N VAL A 171 1.13 17.61 -3.31
CA VAL A 171 1.34 17.50 -1.86
C VAL A 171 0.77 16.19 -1.32
N CYS A 172 -0.45 15.80 -1.71
CA CYS A 172 -1.06 14.54 -1.30
C CYS A 172 -0.22 13.32 -1.72
N LEU A 173 0.30 13.30 -2.95
CA LEU A 173 1.15 12.21 -3.44
C LEU A 173 2.48 12.12 -2.70
N LEU A 174 3.11 13.26 -2.42
CA LEU A 174 4.35 13.31 -1.64
C LEU A 174 4.13 12.84 -0.20
N ALA A 175 3.06 13.33 0.45
CA ALA A 175 2.68 12.93 1.81
C ALA A 175 2.34 11.43 1.89
N ALA A 176 1.54 10.90 0.97
CA ALA A 176 1.21 9.47 0.90
C ALA A 176 2.47 8.63 0.65
N GLY A 177 3.39 9.09 -0.21
CA GLY A 177 4.66 8.43 -0.46
C GLY A 177 5.56 8.40 0.80
N PHE A 178 5.61 9.50 1.55
CA PHE A 178 6.34 9.59 2.80
C PHE A 178 5.75 8.66 3.88
N LEU A 179 4.44 8.71 4.11
CA LEU A 179 3.74 7.86 5.07
C LEU A 179 3.90 6.38 4.75
N THR A 180 3.81 6.01 3.46
CA THR A 180 4.03 4.62 3.02
C THR A 180 5.45 4.15 3.36
N ARG A 181 6.48 4.98 3.17
CA ARG A 181 7.86 4.65 3.57
C ARG A 181 8.01 4.50 5.08
N LEU A 182 7.31 5.32 5.87
CA LEU A 182 7.29 5.17 7.33
C LEU A 182 6.64 3.84 7.75
N GLN A 183 5.55 3.46 7.10
CA GLN A 183 4.89 2.17 7.33
C GLN A 183 5.79 0.99 6.94
N ASP A 184 6.50 1.08 5.83
CA ASP A 184 7.48 0.06 5.40
C ASP A 184 8.58 -0.10 6.46
N ARG A 185 9.20 1.00 6.90
CA ARG A 185 10.23 0.98 7.96
C ARG A 185 9.71 0.45 9.30
N ALA A 186 8.49 0.81 9.69
CA ALA A 186 7.86 0.30 10.91
C ALA A 186 7.62 -1.23 10.81
N SER A 187 7.18 -1.69 9.64
CA SER A 187 6.98 -3.11 9.35
C SER A 187 8.30 -3.88 9.41
N GLU A 188 9.34 -3.37 8.76
CA GLU A 188 10.70 -3.95 8.77
C GLU A 188 11.27 -4.04 10.19
N ARG A 189 11.14 -2.99 11.01
CA ARG A 189 11.64 -3.01 12.39
C ARG A 189 10.90 -3.99 13.29
N LEU A 190 9.58 -4.13 13.13
CA LEU A 190 8.76 -5.01 13.96
C LEU A 190 8.80 -6.49 13.50
N LEU A 191 9.02 -6.74 12.21
CA LEU A 191 9.05 -8.09 11.64
C LEU A 191 10.48 -8.61 11.41
N GLY A 192 11.45 -7.72 11.24
CA GLY A 192 12.85 -8.06 10.92
C GLY A 192 13.78 -8.15 12.13
N ARG A 193 13.38 -7.69 13.33
CA ARG A 193 14.18 -7.84 14.54
C ARG A 193 14.09 -9.28 15.05
N ARG A 194 15.02 -10.11 14.54
CA ARG A 194 15.32 -11.45 15.05
C ARG A 194 16.52 -11.34 15.99
N GLU A 195 16.33 -11.90 17.17
CA GLU A 195 17.27 -12.60 18.06
C GLU A 195 18.72 -12.83 17.57
N ASP A 196 19.44 -11.77 17.22
CA ASP A 196 20.91 -11.82 17.24
C ASP A 196 21.44 -11.91 18.68
N SER A 197 20.57 -11.83 19.69
CA SER A 197 20.87 -12.03 21.10
C SER A 197 21.06 -13.50 21.52
N GLY A 198 21.02 -14.46 20.58
CA GLY A 198 21.07 -15.90 20.91
C GLY A 198 22.43 -16.59 20.76
N THR A 199 23.46 -15.93 20.23
CA THR A 199 24.75 -16.59 19.93
C THR A 199 25.92 -15.69 20.28
N GLY A 200 26.55 -15.90 21.43
CA GLY A 200 27.85 -15.28 21.73
C GLY A 200 28.15 -14.95 23.18
N SER A 201 27.71 -15.76 24.16
CA SER A 201 28.32 -15.74 25.49
C SER A 201 28.50 -17.17 25.99
N ALA A 202 29.36 -17.91 25.30
CA ALA A 202 30.07 -19.03 25.89
C ALA A 202 31.53 -18.56 26.07
N HIS A 203 31.80 -17.97 27.23
CA HIS A 203 33.13 -17.83 27.80
C HIS A 203 33.11 -18.46 29.18
#